data_AF-A0AAD4XC27-F1
#
_entry.id   AF-A0AAD4XC27-F1
#
_cell.length_a   1.000
_cell.length_b   1.000
_cell.length_c   1.000
_cell.angle_alpha   90.00
_cell.angle_beta   90.00
_cell.angle_gamma   90.00
#
_symmetry.space_group_name_H-M   'P 1'
#
loop_
_entity.id
_entity.type
_entity.pdbx_description
1 polymer ?
#
loop_
_entity_poly.entity_id
_entity_poly.type
_entity_poly.pdbx_seq_one_letter_code
_entity_poly.pdbx_strand_id
1 'polypeptide(L)'
;MGKPGLVEITAREDIFNQQVISMAKKNPYKSLKNPFFIDSYTLVFLVICFLTFTSTLAKKSPRPITESEVKEKKNVCYADIESGLWGWNCKSSMIDKENCALKCLSPQCYELVYESDPLEEGEKDYARSQEYKFCMHRISMGESLEVIRGSFDV
;
A
#
# COMPACT_ATOMS: atom_id res chain seq x y z
N MET A 1 51.66 -73.51 -40.40
CA MET A 1 52.31 -72.57 -41.33
C MET A 1 51.33 -71.42 -41.55
N GLY A 2 51.57 -70.29 -40.88
CA GLY A 2 50.72 -69.10 -41.00
C GLY A 2 51.21 -68.17 -42.10
N LYS A 3 50.28 -67.47 -42.73
CA LYS A 3 50.45 -66.13 -43.32
C LYS A 3 49.09 -65.56 -43.76
N PRO A 4 48.98 -64.24 -43.99
CA PRO A 4 48.11 -63.37 -43.19
C PRO A 4 47.07 -62.64 -44.06
N GLY A 5 46.00 -62.16 -43.42
CA GLY A 5 45.05 -61.23 -44.03
C GLY A 5 45.05 -59.93 -43.23
N LEU A 6 46.04 -59.08 -43.51
CA LEU A 6 46.15 -57.71 -43.04
C LEU A 6 45.68 -56.80 -44.18
N VAL A 7 44.99 -55.71 -43.85
CA VAL A 7 44.83 -54.49 -44.68
C VAL A 7 43.76 -54.53 -45.78
N GLU A 8 42.50 -54.74 -45.42
CA GLU A 8 41.33 -54.20 -46.15
C GLU A 8 40.17 -54.40 -45.17
N ILE A 9 39.78 -53.42 -44.36
CA ILE A 9 38.71 -52.49 -44.70
C ILE A 9 38.84 -51.36 -43.67
N THR A 10 39.78 -50.48 -43.94
CA THR A 10 40.05 -49.20 -43.26
C THR A 10 38.99 -48.14 -43.61
N ALA A 11 37.70 -48.46 -43.49
CA ALA A 11 36.65 -47.52 -43.89
C ALA A 11 35.30 -47.62 -43.15
N ARG A 12 35.08 -48.63 -42.28
CA ARG A 12 33.75 -48.85 -41.67
C ARG A 12 33.69 -48.69 -40.15
N GLU A 13 34.81 -48.76 -39.45
CA GLU A 13 34.85 -48.59 -37.99
C GLU A 13 35.08 -47.13 -37.55
N ASP A 14 35.40 -46.23 -38.48
CA ASP A 14 35.50 -44.79 -38.24
C ASP A 14 34.14 -44.16 -37.86
N ILE A 15 33.03 -44.78 -38.24
CA ILE A 15 31.66 -44.30 -37.93
C ILE A 15 31.22 -44.78 -36.53
N PHE A 16 31.63 -45.97 -36.10
CA PHE A 16 31.26 -46.51 -34.78
C PHE A 16 32.03 -45.80 -33.65
N ASN A 17 33.30 -45.47 -33.88
CA ASN A 17 34.11 -44.77 -32.88
C ASN A 17 33.71 -43.31 -32.64
N GLN A 18 33.11 -42.61 -33.61
CA GLN A 18 32.52 -41.29 -33.34
C GLN A 18 31.36 -41.36 -32.36
N GLN A 19 30.59 -42.45 -32.36
CA GLN A 19 29.41 -42.60 -31.51
C GLN A 19 29.77 -43.03 -30.08
N VAL A 20 30.93 -43.68 -29.86
CA VAL A 20 31.40 -44.07 -28.53
C VAL A 20 32.14 -42.92 -27.81
N ILE A 21 32.80 -42.02 -28.55
CA ILE A 21 33.39 -40.79 -27.97
C ILE A 21 32.30 -39.89 -27.35
N SER A 22 31.04 -40.02 -27.77
CA SER A 22 29.91 -39.27 -27.18
C SER A 22 29.52 -39.73 -25.76
N MET A 23 30.09 -40.81 -25.21
CA MET A 23 29.65 -41.38 -23.94
C MET A 23 30.71 -41.55 -22.85
N ALA A 24 31.98 -41.18 -23.08
CA ALA A 24 33.01 -41.40 -22.08
C ALA A 24 34.16 -40.38 -22.11
N LYS A 25 33.91 -39.18 -21.58
CA LYS A 25 34.86 -38.43 -20.75
C LYS A 25 34.17 -37.27 -20.02
N LYS A 26 33.74 -37.57 -18.80
CA LYS A 26 33.55 -36.59 -17.72
C LYS A 26 34.82 -35.74 -17.64
N ASN A 27 34.68 -34.42 -17.80
CA ASN A 27 35.69 -33.43 -17.42
C ASN A 27 35.00 -32.33 -16.58
N PRO A 28 35.73 -31.67 -15.67
CA PRO A 28 35.40 -31.69 -14.26
C PRO A 28 35.40 -30.25 -13.77
N TYR A 29 34.33 -29.51 -14.05
CA TYR A 29 34.14 -28.22 -13.41
C TYR A 29 32.80 -28.25 -12.71
N LYS A 30 32.86 -28.58 -11.42
CA LYS A 30 32.02 -27.91 -10.43
C LYS A 30 32.17 -26.40 -10.68
N SER A 31 31.30 -25.82 -11.49
CA SER A 31 31.05 -24.40 -11.36
C SER A 31 30.12 -24.28 -10.16
N LEU A 32 30.74 -23.99 -9.01
CA LEU A 32 30.02 -23.48 -7.86
C LEU A 32 29.11 -22.36 -8.39
N LYS A 33 27.79 -22.55 -8.33
CA LYS A 33 26.89 -21.41 -8.31
C LYS A 33 27.33 -20.60 -7.09
N ASN A 34 27.97 -19.46 -7.34
CA ASN A 34 28.30 -18.52 -6.28
C ASN A 34 26.98 -18.21 -5.55
N PRO A 35 26.88 -18.45 -4.23
CA PRO A 35 25.67 -18.09 -3.47
C PRO A 35 25.50 -16.55 -3.35
N PHE A 36 26.41 -15.79 -3.97
CA PHE A 36 26.47 -14.33 -3.88
C PHE A 36 25.89 -13.60 -5.10
N PHE A 37 25.33 -14.29 -6.10
CA PHE A 37 24.56 -13.61 -7.15
C PHE A 37 23.15 -13.32 -6.62
N ILE A 38 23.09 -12.47 -5.61
CA ILE A 38 21.86 -11.80 -5.18
C ILE A 38 21.54 -10.86 -6.35
N ASP A 39 20.61 -11.26 -7.21
CA ASP A 39 20.19 -10.46 -8.37
C ASP A 39 19.92 -9.04 -7.88
N SER A 40 20.53 -8.04 -8.52
CA SER A 40 20.38 -6.61 -8.17
C SER A 40 18.90 -6.23 -7.90
N TYR A 41 17.98 -6.88 -8.63
CA TYR A 41 16.54 -6.79 -8.46
C TYR A 41 16.03 -7.17 -7.07
N THR A 42 16.58 -8.21 -6.44
CA THR A 42 16.22 -8.65 -5.08
C THR A 42 16.66 -7.64 -4.01
N LEU A 43 17.83 -7.02 -4.17
CA LEU A 43 18.27 -5.93 -3.29
C LEU A 43 17.38 -4.69 -3.45
N VAL A 44 17.04 -4.32 -4.68
CA VAL A 44 16.12 -3.20 -4.94
C VAL A 44 14.73 -3.48 -4.36
N PHE A 45 14.21 -4.70 -4.52
CA PHE A 45 12.92 -5.09 -3.96
C PHE A 45 12.92 -5.04 -2.44
N LEU A 46 13.98 -5.53 -1.78
CA LEU A 46 14.12 -5.45 -0.33
C LEU A 46 14.18 -4.00 0.15
N VAL A 47 14.92 -3.12 -0.53
CA VAL A 47 14.97 -1.68 -0.19
C VAL A 47 13.59 -1.03 -0.30
N ILE A 48 12.83 -1.32 -1.35
CA ILE A 48 11.45 -0.82 -1.51
C ILE A 48 10.56 -1.31 -0.38
N CYS A 49 10.62 -2.61 -0.03
CA CYS A 49 9.85 -3.16 1.08
C CYS A 49 10.20 -2.49 2.41
N PHE A 50 11.49 -2.28 2.69
CA PHE A 50 11.93 -1.56 3.90
C PHE A 50 11.41 -0.12 3.94
N LEU A 51 11.45 0.61 2.82
CA LEU A 51 10.91 1.98 2.74
C LEU A 51 9.39 2.04 2.94
N THR A 52 8.65 1.03 2.48
CA THR A 52 7.19 0.95 2.73
C THR A 52 6.87 0.55 4.18
N PHE A 53 7.75 -0.22 4.83
CA PHE A 53 7.54 -0.73 6.19
C PHE A 53 7.83 0.31 7.28
N THR A 54 8.65 1.34 6.99
CA THR A 54 8.95 2.41 7.95
C THR A 54 7.79 3.39 8.19
N SER A 55 6.59 3.13 7.67
CA SER A 55 5.37 3.80 8.11
C SER A 55 4.97 3.32 9.51
N THR A 56 5.84 3.53 10.49
CA THR A 56 5.48 3.38 11.89
C THR A 56 4.50 4.49 12.23
N LEU A 57 3.21 4.18 12.16
CA LEU A 57 2.16 4.93 12.86
C LEU A 57 2.53 4.92 14.34
N ALA A 58 3.26 5.93 14.79
CA ALA A 58 3.45 6.20 16.20
C ALA A 58 2.04 6.28 16.79
N LYS A 59 1.64 5.27 17.58
CA LYS A 59 0.36 5.28 18.27
C LYS A 59 0.36 6.48 19.19
N LYS A 60 -0.32 7.54 18.75
CA LYS A 60 -0.52 8.75 19.55
C LYS A 60 -1.24 8.31 20.82
N SER A 61 -0.63 8.61 21.98
CA SER A 61 -1.31 8.40 23.27
C SER A 61 -2.69 9.04 23.20
N PRO A 62 -3.75 8.38 23.69
CA PRO A 62 -5.05 9.01 23.81
C PRO A 62 -4.90 10.32 24.57
N ARG A 63 -5.30 11.41 23.93
CA ARG A 63 -5.34 12.73 24.51
C ARG A 63 -6.39 13.55 23.78
N PRO A 64 -7.03 14.51 24.45
CA PRO A 64 -7.97 15.39 23.79
C PRO A 64 -7.30 16.10 22.60
N ILE A 65 -7.99 16.10 21.46
CA ILE A 65 -7.62 16.86 20.28
C ILE A 65 -7.86 18.35 20.54
N THR A 66 -6.89 19.20 20.17
CA THR A 66 -7.05 20.65 20.29
C THR A 66 -7.75 21.24 19.08
N GLU A 67 -8.37 22.41 19.23
CA GLU A 67 -9.00 23.12 18.11
C GLU A 67 -8.01 23.45 16.99
N SER A 68 -6.75 23.75 17.34
CA SER A 68 -5.68 23.99 16.37
C SER A 68 -5.39 22.75 15.52
N GLU A 69 -5.34 21.57 16.14
CA GLU A 69 -5.13 20.31 15.42
C GLU A 69 -6.32 19.95 14.53
N VAL A 70 -7.55 20.20 15.00
CA VAL A 70 -8.76 20.03 14.18
C VAL A 70 -8.69 20.94 12.96
N LYS A 71 -8.35 22.21 13.16
CA LYS A 71 -8.22 23.19 12.07
C LYS A 71 -7.13 22.80 11.07
N GLU A 72 -5.96 22.36 11.56
CA GLU A 72 -4.87 21.90 10.72
C GLU A 72 -5.26 20.67 9.89
N LYS A 73 -5.84 19.65 10.51
CA LYS A 73 -6.34 18.46 9.80
C LYS A 73 -7.42 18.81 8.78
N LYS A 74 -8.30 19.75 9.10
CA LYS A 74 -9.32 20.21 8.15
C LYS A 74 -8.71 20.91 6.94
N ASN A 75 -7.65 21.70 7.14
CA ASN A 75 -6.92 22.32 6.03
C ASN A 75 -6.26 21.28 5.12
N VAL A 76 -5.72 20.19 5.68
CA VAL A 76 -5.22 19.05 4.89
C VAL A 76 -6.36 18.46 4.05
N CYS A 77 -7.54 18.25 4.64
CA CYS A 77 -8.71 17.79 3.90
C CYS A 77 -9.12 18.73 2.76
N TYR A 78 -9.07 20.05 2.96
CA TYR A 78 -9.35 20.99 1.88
C TYR A 78 -8.33 20.88 0.74
N ALA A 79 -7.04 20.73 1.06
CA ALA A 79 -6.00 20.52 0.04
C ALA A 79 -6.21 19.22 -0.74
N ASP A 80 -6.58 18.14 -0.05
CA ASP A 80 -6.89 16.85 -0.67
C ASP A 80 -8.11 16.94 -1.58
N ILE A 81 -9.16 17.65 -1.16
CA ILE A 81 -10.33 17.90 -2.01
C ILE A 81 -9.93 18.72 -3.24
N GLU A 82 -9.14 19.78 -3.06
CA GLU A 82 -8.64 20.62 -4.15
C GLU A 82 -7.76 19.86 -5.14
N SER A 83 -7.02 18.84 -4.69
CA SER A 83 -6.25 17.95 -5.57
C SER A 83 -7.12 17.17 -6.57
N GLY A 84 -8.42 17.03 -6.29
CA GLY A 84 -9.37 16.29 -7.13
C GLY A 84 -9.55 14.81 -6.76
N LEU A 85 -8.87 14.33 -5.72
CA LEU A 85 -8.94 12.94 -5.26
C LEU A 85 -10.35 12.53 -4.75
N TRP A 86 -11.13 13.52 -4.32
CA TRP A 86 -12.48 13.34 -3.75
C TRP A 86 -13.61 13.42 -4.78
N GLY A 87 -13.29 13.54 -6.07
CA GLY A 87 -14.27 13.65 -7.15
C GLY A 87 -14.84 15.06 -7.34
N TRP A 88 -15.58 15.25 -8.44
CA TRP A 88 -16.10 16.56 -8.85
C TRP A 88 -17.16 17.11 -7.89
N ASN A 89 -17.97 16.23 -7.29
CA ASN A 89 -19.04 16.65 -6.37
C ASN A 89 -18.50 17.40 -5.16
N CYS A 90 -17.31 17.08 -4.64
CA CYS A 90 -16.72 17.84 -3.53
C CYS A 90 -16.23 19.25 -3.92
N LYS A 91 -16.36 19.64 -5.20
CA LYS A 91 -16.00 20.95 -5.73
C LYS A 91 -17.18 21.69 -6.35
N SER A 92 -18.39 21.11 -6.39
CA SER A 92 -19.54 21.74 -7.04
C SER A 92 -19.99 23.01 -6.31
N SER A 93 -19.89 23.05 -4.98
CA SER A 93 -20.22 24.21 -4.17
C SER A 93 -19.31 24.32 -2.95
N MET A 94 -19.40 25.46 -2.25
CA MET A 94 -18.71 25.66 -0.97
C MET A 94 -19.20 24.69 0.11
N ILE A 95 -20.49 24.34 0.08
CA ILE A 95 -21.09 23.43 1.05
C ILE A 95 -20.77 21.98 0.73
N ASP A 96 -20.71 21.58 -0.54
CA ASP A 96 -20.24 20.25 -0.91
C ASP A 96 -18.78 20.05 -0.48
N LYS A 97 -17.95 21.07 -0.68
CA LYS A 97 -16.57 21.08 -0.19
C LYS A 97 -16.52 20.92 1.33
N GLU A 98 -17.42 21.58 2.05
CA GLU A 98 -17.50 21.50 3.51
C GLU A 98 -17.97 20.12 3.99
N ASN A 99 -19.04 19.56 3.41
CA ASN A 99 -19.51 18.21 3.70
C ASN A 99 -18.41 17.16 3.44
N CYS A 100 -17.70 17.27 2.32
CA CYS A 100 -16.56 16.39 2.03
C CYS A 100 -15.41 16.60 3.01
N ALA A 101 -15.13 17.84 3.44
CA ALA A 101 -14.08 18.12 4.41
C ALA A 101 -14.43 17.55 5.80
N LEU A 102 -15.70 17.60 6.22
CA LEU A 102 -16.16 16.96 7.45
C LEU A 102 -16.00 15.44 7.35
N LYS A 103 -16.43 14.83 6.25
CA LYS A 103 -16.25 13.38 6.02
C LYS A 103 -14.77 12.97 5.98
N CYS A 104 -13.91 13.78 5.39
CA CYS A 104 -12.46 13.58 5.41
C CYS A 104 -11.87 13.66 6.81
N LEU A 105 -12.28 14.67 7.58
CA LEU A 105 -11.74 14.96 8.89
C LEU A 105 -12.05 13.83 9.89
N SER A 106 -13.26 13.29 9.84
CA SER A 106 -13.64 12.05 10.53
C SER A 106 -14.89 11.44 9.91
N PRO A 107 -14.75 10.33 9.17
CA PRO A 107 -15.89 9.62 8.60
C PRO A 107 -16.90 9.20 9.66
N GLN A 108 -16.42 8.74 10.83
CA GLN A 108 -17.26 8.27 11.93
C GLN A 108 -18.13 9.39 12.52
N CYS A 109 -17.54 10.58 12.76
CA CYS A 109 -18.32 11.70 13.29
C CYS A 109 -19.27 12.29 12.25
N TYR A 110 -18.90 12.26 10.97
CA TYR A 110 -19.78 12.68 9.90
C TYR A 110 -21.01 11.77 9.79
N GLU A 111 -20.81 10.45 9.84
CA GLU A 111 -21.89 9.46 9.82
C GLU A 111 -22.90 9.68 10.95
N LEU A 112 -22.40 9.94 12.15
CA LEU A 112 -23.24 10.15 13.34
C LEU A 112 -24.03 11.47 13.30
N VAL A 113 -23.45 12.54 12.77
CA VAL A 113 -23.98 13.91 12.92
C VAL A 113 -24.65 14.43 11.63
N TYR A 114 -24.09 14.13 10.46
CA TYR A 114 -24.44 14.78 9.19
C TYR A 114 -24.86 13.82 8.07
N GLU A 115 -24.65 12.51 8.16
CA GLU A 115 -24.96 11.61 7.03
C GLU A 115 -26.45 11.61 6.66
N SER A 116 -27.34 11.60 7.66
CA SER A 116 -28.78 11.58 7.39
C SER A 116 -29.31 12.90 6.84
N ASP A 117 -28.60 14.01 7.11
CA ASP A 117 -29.02 15.36 6.78
C ASP A 117 -27.77 16.23 6.51
N PRO A 118 -27.15 16.14 5.32
CA PRO A 118 -25.95 16.90 5.00
C PRO A 118 -26.20 18.41 5.05
N LEU A 119 -25.14 19.21 5.24
CA LEU A 119 -25.30 20.67 5.25
C LEU A 119 -25.87 21.18 3.92
N GLU A 120 -26.77 22.16 4.00
CA GLU A 120 -27.37 22.84 2.85
C GLU A 120 -26.76 24.23 2.57
N GLU A 121 -27.00 24.76 1.36
CA GLU A 121 -26.55 26.12 1.01
C GLU A 121 -27.19 27.20 1.89
N GLY A 122 -26.34 27.95 2.60
CA GLY A 122 -26.76 29.03 3.49
C GLY A 122 -27.08 28.58 4.93
N GLU A 123 -27.00 27.29 5.22
CA GLU A 123 -27.22 26.76 6.56
C GLU A 123 -26.08 27.14 7.52
N LYS A 124 -26.44 27.47 8.77
CA LYS A 124 -25.50 27.61 9.88
C LYS A 124 -25.93 26.72 11.03
N ASP A 125 -25.43 25.50 11.04
CA ASP A 125 -25.72 24.57 12.13
C ASP A 125 -24.69 24.65 13.26
N TYR A 126 -25.00 25.47 14.26
CA TYR A 126 -24.16 25.59 15.45
C TYR A 126 -24.27 24.36 16.37
N ALA A 127 -25.44 23.75 16.50
CA ALA A 127 -25.68 22.65 17.45
C ALA A 127 -24.94 21.38 16.99
N ARG A 128 -25.18 20.96 15.74
CA ARG A 128 -24.48 19.83 15.12
C ARG A 128 -22.99 20.07 14.99
N SER A 129 -22.55 21.33 14.81
CA SER A 129 -21.12 21.65 14.83
C SER A 129 -20.48 21.36 16.20
N GLN A 130 -21.20 21.61 17.31
CA GLN A 130 -20.72 21.23 18.65
C GLN A 130 -20.73 19.72 18.86
N GLU A 131 -21.77 19.02 18.41
CA GLU A 131 -21.83 17.54 18.43
C GLU A 131 -20.65 16.92 17.69
N TYR A 132 -20.34 17.43 16.50
CA TYR A 132 -19.22 16.97 15.71
C TYR A 132 -17.88 17.21 16.42
N LYS A 133 -17.69 18.38 17.03
CA LYS A 133 -16.48 18.67 17.83
C LYS A 133 -16.37 17.76 19.05
N PHE A 134 -17.48 17.53 19.74
CA PHE A 134 -17.54 16.64 20.89
C PHE A 134 -17.21 15.19 20.49
N CYS A 135 -17.75 14.73 19.35
CA CYS A 135 -17.40 13.44 18.77
C CYS A 135 -15.89 13.29 18.53
N MET A 136 -15.27 14.28 17.87
CA MET A 136 -13.84 14.31 17.61
C MET A 136 -13.00 14.24 18.90
N HIS A 137 -13.46 14.93 19.94
CA HIS A 137 -12.84 14.90 21.26
C HIS A 137 -12.89 13.49 21.87
N ARG A 138 -14.05 12.82 21.85
CA ARG A 138 -14.21 11.45 22.37
C ARG A 138 -13.37 10.43 21.60
N ILE A 139 -13.38 10.49 20.26
CA ILE A 139 -12.53 9.62 19.43
C ILE A 139 -11.04 9.79 19.79
N SER A 140 -10.57 11.03 19.99
CA SER A 140 -9.17 11.28 20.34
C SER A 140 -8.74 10.72 21.70
N MET A 141 -9.71 10.50 22.60
CA MET A 141 -9.50 9.87 23.90
C MET A 141 -9.72 8.35 23.87
N GLY A 142 -10.14 7.79 22.74
CA GLY A 142 -10.42 6.36 22.58
C GLY A 142 -11.72 5.91 23.23
N GLU A 143 -12.67 6.82 23.43
CA GLU A 143 -13.98 6.51 24.01
C GLU A 143 -15.00 6.03 22.95
N SER A 144 -16.03 5.30 23.41
CA SER A 144 -17.15 4.86 22.56
C SER A 144 -18.06 6.04 22.16
N LEU A 145 -18.70 5.93 20.99
CA LEU A 145 -19.51 6.97 20.35
C LEU A 145 -21.03 6.80 20.52
N GLU A 146 -21.48 5.86 21.35
CA GLU A 146 -22.89 5.44 21.48
C GLU A 146 -23.88 6.56 21.91
N VAL A 147 -23.42 7.73 22.37
CA VAL A 147 -24.29 8.77 22.99
C VAL A 147 -23.96 10.19 22.51
N ILE A 148 -23.62 10.38 21.23
CA ILE A 148 -23.25 11.73 20.72
C ILE A 148 -24.43 12.47 20.10
N ARG A 149 -25.28 11.77 19.33
CA ARG A 149 -26.37 12.40 18.58
C ARG A 149 -27.48 12.87 19.53
N GLY A 150 -27.86 14.14 19.44
CA GLY A 150 -28.88 14.76 20.27
C GLY A 150 -28.42 15.12 21.69
N SER A 151 -27.10 15.18 21.92
CA SER A 151 -26.53 15.54 23.23
C SER A 151 -26.62 17.04 23.52
N PHE A 152 -26.92 17.86 22.50
CA PHE A 152 -27.07 19.32 22.61
C PHE A 152 -28.44 19.83 22.17
N ASP A 153 -29.42 18.93 21.98
CA ASP A 153 -30.81 19.28 21.75
C ASP A 153 -31.41 19.79 23.08
N VAL A 154 -31.56 21.11 23.21
CA VAL A 154 -32.18 21.81 24.36
C VAL A 154 -33.64 22.12 24.06
#